data_AF-A0A0D8XJ54-F1
#
_entry.id   AF-A0A0D8XJ54-F1
#
_cell.length_a   1.000
_cell.length_b   1.000
_cell.length_c   1.000
_cell.angle_alpha   90.00
_cell.angle_beta   90.00
_cell.angle_gamma   90.00
#
_symmetry.space_group_name_H-M   'P 1'
#
loop_
_entity.id
_entity.type
_entity.pdbx_description
1 polymer ?
#
loop_
_entity_poly.entity_id
_entity_poly.type
_entity_poly.pdbx_seq_one_letter_code
_entity_poly.pdbx_strand_id
1 'polypeptide(L)'
;MVQIALALPWETDDIMGRTWSHQNGSFTISGCGSDFGPFNSPDAYLQIEHSCPHRAHGTIRTIEVGVVPIFLPRIVNLGSIYLDRYSDD
;
A
#
# COMPACT_ATOMS: atom_id res chain seq x y z
N MET A 1 4.28 7.26 6.19
CA MET A 1 5.02 6.69 5.05
C MET A 1 4.04 5.83 4.26
N VAL A 2 4.14 5.81 2.93
CA VAL A 2 3.32 4.93 2.08
C VAL A 2 4.23 4.13 1.17
N GLN A 3 4.08 2.81 1.09
CA GLN A 3 4.84 1.96 0.18
C GLN A 3 3.94 0.96 -0.54
N ILE A 4 4.29 0.60 -1.77
CA ILE A 4 3.66 -0.53 -2.49
C ILE A 4 4.65 -1.69 -2.42
N ALA A 5 4.17 -2.86 -2.00
CA ALA A 5 4.95 -4.08 -1.95
C ALA A 5 4.20 -5.27 -2.59
N LEU A 6 4.93 -6.35 -2.87
CA LEU A 6 4.42 -7.61 -3.38
C LEU A 6 4.33 -8.65 -2.26
N ALA A 7 3.23 -9.39 -2.19
CA ALA A 7 3.10 -10.48 -1.22
C ALA A 7 3.78 -11.77 -1.71
N LEU A 8 5.13 -11.80 -1.78
CA LEU A 8 5.88 -12.99 -2.21
C LEU A 8 6.74 -13.60 -1.10
N PRO A 9 6.56 -14.90 -0.78
CA PRO A 9 7.28 -15.53 0.33
C PRO A 9 8.78 -15.78 0.10
N TRP A 10 9.29 -15.59 -1.12
CA TRP A 10 10.65 -16.00 -1.52
C TRP A 10 11.48 -14.89 -2.16
N GLU A 11 10.88 -13.73 -2.45
CA GLU A 11 11.62 -12.57 -2.97
C GLU A 11 12.24 -11.79 -1.80
N THR A 12 13.51 -11.40 -1.95
CA THR A 12 14.29 -10.75 -0.88
C THR A 12 13.99 -9.25 -0.78
N ASP A 13 13.46 -8.66 -1.85
CA ASP A 13 13.01 -7.27 -1.89
C ASP A 13 11.62 -7.20 -2.53
N ASP A 14 10.60 -7.08 -1.69
CA ASP A 14 9.20 -7.00 -2.10
C ASP A 14 8.73 -5.57 -2.31
N ILE A 15 9.55 -4.55 -2.02
CA ILE A 15 9.16 -3.15 -2.08
C ILE A 15 9.29 -2.64 -3.53
N MET A 16 8.15 -2.43 -4.18
CA MET A 16 8.11 -1.85 -5.53
C MET A 16 8.32 -0.34 -5.53
N GLY A 17 7.88 0.36 -4.47
CA GLY A 17 8.01 1.81 -4.38
C GLY A 17 7.71 2.35 -2.98
N ARG A 18 8.19 3.57 -2.71
CA ARG A 18 7.97 4.28 -1.43
C ARG A 18 7.75 5.76 -1.66
N THR A 19 6.85 6.36 -0.88
CA THR A 19 6.54 7.79 -0.91
C THR A 19 6.11 8.30 0.48
N TRP A 20 5.89 9.60 0.57
CA TRP A 20 5.33 10.28 1.73
C TRP A 20 4.18 11.17 1.28
N SER A 21 3.16 11.30 2.13
CA SER A 21 2.06 12.22 1.85
C SER A 21 2.53 13.67 1.91
N HIS A 22 1.97 14.49 1.03
CA HIS A 22 2.09 15.94 1.09
C HIS A 22 1.31 16.50 2.29
N GLN A 23 1.45 17.81 2.54
CA GLN A 23 0.78 18.52 3.64
C GLN A 23 -0.76 18.40 3.59
N ASN A 24 -1.34 18.22 2.40
CA ASN A 24 -2.76 18.02 2.19
C ASN A 24 -3.19 16.53 2.24
N GLY A 25 -2.30 15.62 2.63
CA GLY A 25 -2.56 14.18 2.70
C GLY A 25 -2.47 13.43 1.36
N SER A 26 -2.31 14.12 0.24
CA SER A 26 -2.19 13.46 -1.07
C SER A 26 -0.84 12.75 -1.23
N PHE A 27 -0.83 11.65 -1.97
CA PHE A 27 0.40 10.95 -2.34
C PHE A 27 0.26 10.36 -3.74
N THR A 28 1.39 10.12 -4.40
CA THR A 28 1.48 9.33 -5.62
C THR A 28 2.69 8.44 -5.50
N ILE A 29 2.53 7.20 -5.94
CA ILE A 29 3.55 6.18 -5.85
C ILE A 29 3.50 5.33 -7.11
N SER A 30 4.66 5.05 -7.66
CA SER A 30 4.85 4.17 -8.80
C SER A 30 6.02 3.27 -8.48
N GLY A 31 5.89 2.01 -8.84
CA GLY A 31 6.91 1.00 -8.61
C GLY A 31 6.83 -0.08 -9.67
N CYS A 32 7.95 -0.77 -9.85
CA CYS A 32 8.01 -1.95 -10.69
C CYS A 32 8.35 -3.14 -9.80
N GLY A 33 7.65 -4.24 -9.99
CA GLY A 33 8.00 -5.55 -9.44
C GLY A 33 8.32 -6.50 -10.58
N SER A 34 9.23 -7.44 -10.36
CA SER A 34 9.59 -8.46 -11.34
C SER A 34 9.69 -9.81 -10.65
N ASP A 35 8.64 -10.61 -10.82
CA ASP A 35 8.55 -11.92 -10.21
C ASP A 35 8.97 -13.00 -11.21
N PHE A 36 9.85 -13.91 -10.81
CA PHE A 36 10.31 -15.02 -11.64
C PHE A 36 9.76 -16.36 -11.13
N GLY A 37 9.34 -17.25 -12.04
CA GLY A 37 8.90 -18.60 -11.71
C GLY A 37 7.37 -18.83 -11.86
N PRO A 38 6.87 -20.01 -11.47
CA PRO A 38 5.51 -20.45 -11.78
C PRO A 38 4.39 -19.72 -11.01
N PHE A 39 4.73 -18.91 -10.00
CA PHE A 39 3.78 -18.14 -9.19
C PHE A 39 4.16 -16.66 -9.19
N ASN A 40 4.07 -16.03 -10.36
CA ASN A 40 4.53 -14.66 -10.62
C ASN A 40 3.37 -13.67 -10.86
N SER A 41 2.17 -13.97 -10.36
CA SER A 41 1.06 -13.03 -10.43
C SER A 41 1.26 -11.97 -9.35
N PRO A 42 1.50 -10.69 -9.69
CA PRO A 42 1.83 -9.68 -8.70
C PRO A 42 0.60 -9.40 -7.83
N ASP A 43 0.67 -9.74 -6.54
CA ASP A 43 -0.34 -9.39 -5.54
C ASP A 43 0.14 -8.14 -4.78
N ALA A 44 -0.08 -6.99 -5.41
CA ALA A 44 0.38 -5.71 -4.92
C ALA A 44 -0.54 -5.19 -3.81
N TYR A 45 0.07 -4.72 -2.72
CA TYR A 45 -0.64 -4.04 -1.64
C TYR A 45 0.06 -2.73 -1.28
N LEU A 46 -0.72 -1.78 -0.77
CA LEU A 46 -0.21 -0.57 -0.14
C LEU A 46 -0.08 -0.78 1.35
N GLN A 47 1.08 -0.44 1.90
CA GLN A 47 1.30 -0.35 3.33
C GLN A 47 1.45 1.11 3.75
N ILE A 48 0.65 1.52 4.74
CA ILE A 48 0.59 2.90 5.23
C ILE A 48 0.96 2.92 6.71
N GLU A 49 2.12 3.49 7.01
CA GLU A 49 2.55 3.81 8.37
C GLU A 49 2.18 5.26 8.70
N HIS A 50 1.48 5.48 9.80
CA HIS A 50 0.98 6.80 10.19
C HIS A 50 0.98 7.00 11.71
N SER A 51 0.62 8.22 12.12
CA SER A 51 0.44 8.58 13.54
C SER A 51 -0.99 9.01 13.86
N CYS A 52 -1.94 8.83 12.93
CA CYS A 52 -3.37 9.06 13.18
C CYS A 52 -3.91 8.04 14.19
N PRO A 53 -4.49 8.46 15.33
CA PRO A 53 -5.06 7.56 16.32
C PRO A 53 -6.44 7.05 15.89
N HIS A 54 -6.74 5.79 16.17
CA HIS A 54 -8.05 5.19 15.92
C HIS A 54 -9.17 5.93 16.65
N ARG A 55 -10.29 6.22 15.98
CA ARG A 55 -11.39 7.05 16.50
C ARG A 55 -12.04 6.53 17.78
N ALA A 56 -12.07 5.21 17.99
CA ALA A 56 -12.72 4.59 19.15
C ALA A 56 -11.75 4.24 20.30
N HIS A 57 -10.49 3.94 19.99
CA HIS A 57 -9.57 3.31 20.95
C HIS A 57 -8.21 4.01 21.05
N GLY A 58 -7.94 5.03 20.21
CA GLY A 58 -6.69 5.79 20.22
C GLY A 58 -5.45 5.01 19.76
N THR A 59 -5.59 3.74 19.38
CA THR A 59 -4.49 2.89 18.91
C THR A 59 -4.02 3.32 17.53
N ILE A 60 -2.72 3.15 17.27
CA ILE A 60 -2.11 3.41 15.96
C ILE A 60 -1.65 2.07 15.41
N ARG A 61 -2.13 1.68 14.24
CA ARG A 61 -1.74 0.46 13.53
C ARG A 61 -1.32 0.81 12.11
N THR A 62 -0.44 -0.01 11.54
CA THR A 62 -0.15 0.01 10.10
C THR A 62 -1.39 -0.45 9.33
N ILE A 63 -1.71 0.22 8.23
CA ILE A 63 -2.85 -0.11 7.37
C ILE A 63 -2.34 -0.77 6.09
N GLU A 64 -2.98 -1.87 5.70
CA GLU A 64 -2.73 -2.55 4.43
C GLU A 64 -3.97 -2.43 3.54
N VAL A 65 -3.76 -1.98 2.30
CA VAL A 65 -4.82 -1.82 1.30
C VAL A 65 -4.46 -2.66 0.09
N GLY A 66 -5.28 -3.67 -0.20
CA GLY A 66 -5.13 -4.48 -1.41
C GLY A 66 -5.32 -3.62 -2.66
N VAL A 67 -4.42 -3.74 -3.63
CA VAL A 67 -4.50 -2.99 -4.89
C VAL A 67 -4.81 -3.96 -6.02
N VAL A 68 -5.75 -3.59 -6.89
CA VAL A 68 -6.06 -4.38 -8.08
C VAL A 68 -4.81 -4.39 -8.99
N PRO A 69 -4.39 -5.54 -9.56
CA PRO A 69 -3.22 -5.63 -10.43
C PRO A 69 -3.46 -4.90 -11.76
N ILE A 70 -3.27 -3.58 -11.72
CA ILE A 70 -3.44 -2.66 -12.83
C ILE A 70 -2.08 -2.01 -13.07
N PHE A 71 -1.48 -2.38 -14.19
CA PHE A 71 -0.18 -1.90 -14.61
C PHE A 71 -0.30 -0.72 -15.58
N LEU A 72 0.79 0.04 -15.72
CA LEU A 72 0.87 1.12 -16.70
C LEU A 72 0.50 0.64 -18.11
N PRO A 73 -0.18 1.49 -18.92
CA PRO A 73 -0.45 2.91 -18.71
C PRO A 73 -1.69 3.21 -17.85
N ARG A 74 -2.36 2.20 -17.28
CA ARG A 74 -3.54 2.40 -16.45
C ARG A 74 -3.12 2.83 -15.04
N ILE A 75 -3.87 3.77 -14.46
CA ILE A 75 -3.60 4.34 -13.14
C ILE A 75 -4.75 3.98 -12.19
N VAL A 76 -4.42 3.56 -10.98
CA VAL A 76 -5.39 3.30 -9.92
C VAL A 76 -5.57 4.57 -9.08
N ASN A 77 -6.79 5.08 -8.99
CA ASN A 77 -7.15 6.15 -8.07
C ASN A 77 -7.94 5.56 -6.90
N LEU A 78 -7.33 5.53 -5.71
CA LEU A 78 -7.93 4.98 -4.49
C LEU A 78 -8.86 5.96 -3.78
N GLY A 79 -8.90 7.22 -4.20
CA GLY A 79 -9.64 8.27 -3.51
C GLY A 79 -9.08 8.55 -2.11
N SER A 80 -9.98 8.77 -1.16
CA SER A 80 -9.62 9.06 0.24
C SER A 80 -9.48 7.77 1.05
N ILE A 81 -8.30 7.57 1.64
CA ILE A 81 -8.05 6.50 2.60
C ILE A 81 -8.15 7.09 4.01
N TYR A 82 -8.99 6.48 4.84
CA TYR A 82 -9.19 6.90 6.23
C TYR A 82 -8.25 6.14 7.14
N LEU A 83 -7.54 6.86 8.02
CA LEU A 83 -6.49 6.30 8.88
C LEU A 83 -6.97 6.08 10.33
N ASP A 84 -8.21 6.45 10.64
CA ASP A 84 -8.80 6.45 11.98
C ASP A 84 -9.80 5.30 12.20
N ARG A 85 -9.92 4.39 11.24
CA ARG A 85 -10.81 3.22 11.22
C ARG A 85 -10.19 2.09 10.42
N TYR A 86 -10.51 0.86 10.80
CA TYR A 86 -9.98 -0.34 10.14
C TYR A 86 -11.10 -1.15 9.47
N SER A 87 -10.75 -2.08 8.57
CA SER A 87 -11.73 -2.93 7.89
C SER A 87 -12.35 -3.99 8.80
N ASP A 88 -11.72 -4.28 9.94
CA ASP A 88 -12.12 -5.23 10.98
C ASP A 88 -12.95 -4.62 12.11
N ASP A 89 -13.25 -3.31 12.06
CA ASP A 89 -14.21 -2.64 12.95
C ASP A 89 -15.66 -3.10 12.70
#